data_AF-A0A0K2RIG0-F1
#
_entry.id   AF-A0A0K2RIG0-F1
#
_cell.length_a   1.000
_cell.length_b   1.000
_cell.length_c   1.000
_cell.angle_alpha   90.00
_cell.angle_beta   90.00
_cell.angle_gamma   90.00
#
_symmetry.space_group_name_H-M   'P 1'
#
loop_
_entity.id
_entity.type
_entity.pdbx_description
1 polymer ?
#
loop_
_entity_poly.entity_id
_entity_poly.type
_entity_poly.pdbx_seq_one_letter_code
_entity_poly.pdbx_strand_id
1 'polypeptide(L)' 'MKWNFEKFLVSREGAVLARFPSAVEPDSQELIEALEEALA' A
#
# COMPACT_ATOMS: atom_id res chain seq x y z
N MET A 1 17.12 18.22 0.26
CA MET A 1 16.97 16.78 0.59
C MET A 1 15.50 16.43 0.40
N LYS A 2 15.16 15.47 -0.46
CA LYS A 2 13.77 15.07 -0.72
C LYS A 2 13.36 14.09 0.38
N TRP A 3 12.31 14.41 1.12
CA TRP A 3 11.71 13.46 2.05
C TRP A 3 10.92 12.45 1.22
N ASN A 4 11.27 11.16 1.31
CA ASN A 4 10.60 10.10 0.59
C ASN A 4 9.64 9.40 1.55
N PHE A 5 8.42 9.14 1.09
CA PHE A 5 7.42 8.38 1.83
C PHE A 5 7.02 7.15 1.03
N GLU A 6 6.98 6.01 1.69
CA GLU A 6 6.41 4.78 1.14
C GLU A 6 5.12 4.46 1.88
N LYS A 7 4.19 3.83 1.18
CA LYS A 7 2.97 3.28 1.77
C LYS A 7 3.14 1.77 1.89
N PHE A 8 2.62 1.22 2.97
CA PHE A 8 2.71 -0.20 3.28
C PHE A 8 1.31 -0.73 3.50
N LEU A 9 0.97 -1.82 2.83
CA LEU A 9 -0.21 -2.62 3.16
C LEU A 9 0.23 -3.68 4.17
N VAL A 10 -0.45 -3.70 5.32
CA VAL A 10 -0.11 -4.59 6.45
C VAL A 10 -1.33 -5.43 6.80
N SER A 11 -1.15 -6.74 6.92
CA SER A 11 -2.18 -7.71 7.30
C SER A 11 -2.59 -7.54 8.77
N ARG A 12 -3.68 -8.20 9.16
CA ARG A 12 -4.11 -8.24 10.56
C ARG A 12 -3.11 -8.93 11.49
N GLU A 13 -2.29 -9.85 10.97
CA GLU A 13 -1.21 -10.48 11.74
C GLU A 13 0.06 -9.61 11.80
N GLY A 14 0.07 -8.43 11.17
CA GLY A 14 1.22 -7.53 11.12
C GLY A 14 2.22 -7.87 10.00
N ALA A 15 1.84 -8.71 9.04
CA ALA A 15 2.69 -9.03 7.90
C ALA A 15 2.60 -7.94 6.82
N VAL A 16 3.72 -7.55 6.22
CA VAL A 16 3.71 -6.62 5.08
C VAL A 16 3.29 -7.38 3.82
N LEU A 17 2.15 -7.02 3.26
CA LEU A 17 1.59 -7.64 2.07
C LEU A 17 2.05 -6.95 0.77
N ALA A 18 2.20 -5.62 0.80
CA ALA A 18 2.63 -4.84 -0.35
C ALA A 18 3.31 -3.51 0.06
N ARG A 19 4.07 -2.93 -0.88
CA ARG A 19 4.76 -1.64 -0.73
C ARG A 19 4.51 -0.77 -1.94
N PHE A 20 4.12 0.48 -1.71
CA PHE A 20 3.84 1.43 -2.77
C PHE A 20 4.74 2.66 -2.65
N PRO A 21 5.42 3.07 -3.73
CA PRO A 21 6.25 4.27 -3.73
C PRO A 21 5.40 5.54 -3.54
N SER A 22 6.05 6.66 -3.23
CA SER A 22 5.38 7.96 -3.01
C SER A 22 4.52 8.40 -4.18
N ALA A 23 4.88 7.99 -5.41
CA ALA A 23 4.20 8.35 -6.65
C ALA A 23 2.83 7.69 -6.83
N VAL A 24 2.55 6.60 -6.12
CA VAL A 24 1.25 5.95 -6.16
C VAL A 24 0.25 6.80 -5.38
N GLU A 25 -0.85 7.21 -6.01
CA GLU A 25 -1.88 7.99 -5.32
C GLU A 25 -2.67 7.11 -4.33
N PRO A 26 -3.16 7.68 -3.21
CA PRO A 26 -3.92 6.93 -2.21
C PRO A 26 -5.18 6.25 -2.74
N ASP A 27 -5.75 6.74 -3.83
CA ASP A 27 -6.95 6.28 -4.53
C ASP A 27 -6.64 5.58 -5.87
N SER A 28 -5.37 5.29 -6.13
CA SER A 28 -4.98 4.52 -7.33
C SER A 28 -5.63 3.14 -7.34
N GLN A 29 -6.00 2.70 -8.55
CA GLN A 29 -6.61 1.39 -8.78
C GLN A 29 -5.79 0.24 -8.18
N GLU A 30 -4.45 0.28 -8.35
CA GLU A 30 -3.52 -0.72 -7.81
C GLU A 30 -3.61 -0.84 -6.28
N LEU A 31 -3.72 0.29 -5.56
CA LEU A 31 -3.79 0.29 -4.11
C LEU A 31 -5.15 -0.24 -3.62
N ILE A 32 -6.24 0.14 -4.31
CA ILE A 32 -7.59 -0.33 -3.99
C ILE A 32 -7.69 -1.84 -4.22
N GLU A 33 -7.23 -2.34 -5.37
CA GLU A 33 -7.25 -3.78 -5.68
C GLU A 33 -6.45 -4.59 -4.66
N ALA A 34 -5.24 -4.15 -4.29
CA ALA A 34 -4.45 -4.82 -3.26
C ALA A 34 -5.15 -4.83 -1.88
N LEU A 35 -5.90 -3.77 -1.56
CA LEU A 35 -6.68 -3.72 -0.32
C LEU A 35 -7.87 -4.69 -0.37
N GLU A 36 -8.59 -4.75 -1.50
CA GLU A 36 -9.71 -5.67 -1.70
C GLU A 36 -9.24 -7.14 -1.62
N GLU A 37 -8.12 -7.47 -2.25
CA GLU A 37 -7.50 -8.80 -2.16
C GLU A 37 -7.12 -9.17 -0.72
N ALA A 38 -6.64 -8.22 0.08
CA ALA A 38 -6.28 -8.45 1.48
C ALA A 38 -7.51 -8.62 2.41
N LEU A 39 -8.71 -8.28 1.93
CA LEU A 39 -9.97 -8.40 2.66
C LEU A 39 -10.80 -9.62 2.25
N ALA A 40 -10.53 -10.20 1.09
CA ALA A 40 -11.17 -11.41 0.58
C ALA A 40 -10.82 -12.65 1.41
#